data_AF-A0A1I2U0W9-F1
#
_entry.id   AF-A0A1I2U0W9-F1
#
_cell.length_a   1.000
_cell.length_b   1.000
_cell.length_c   1.000
_cell.angle_alpha   90.00
_cell.angle_beta   90.00
_cell.angle_gamma   90.00
#
_symmetry.space_group_name_H-M   'P 1'
#
loop_
_entity.id
_entity.type
_entity.pdbx_description
1 polymer ?
#
loop_
_entity_poly.entity_id
_entity_poly.type
_entity_poly.pdbx_seq_one_letter_code
_entity_poly.pdbx_strand_id
1 'polypeptide(L)'
;MYCQLDQVGEILNIAGAVKDAVAKDAAGVFDVATLSFKASSVIFGLLLLNDNDVFIKKGTVSIKGIQANYYWVELYLDGLPFILTVINEAAPEVLFLPEEEAEEEYGFLPEQDHEWRPSDCEEEIWRAVLATLDVNKPVQQILGEILKII
;
A
#
# COMPACT_ATOMS: atom_id res chain seq x y z
N MET A 1 -9.95 24.39 3.30
CA MET A 1 -9.98 23.55 4.51
C MET A 1 -10.29 22.16 4.01
N TYR A 2 -9.26 21.35 3.83
CA TYR A 2 -9.41 19.94 3.48
C TYR A 2 -9.93 19.25 4.73
N CYS A 3 -11.10 18.61 4.68
CA CYS A 3 -11.64 17.91 5.84
C CYS A 3 -10.90 16.58 6.00
N GLN A 4 -10.72 16.09 7.23
CA GLN A 4 -10.12 14.76 7.48
C GLN A 4 -10.82 13.64 6.69
N LEU A 5 -12.12 13.77 6.45
CA LEU A 5 -12.90 12.85 5.62
C LEU A 5 -12.45 12.83 4.15
N ASP A 6 -12.01 13.97 3.60
CA ASP A 6 -11.52 14.06 2.22
C ASP A 6 -10.17 13.34 2.11
N GLN A 7 -9.29 13.52 3.10
CA GLN A 7 -7.99 12.84 3.16
C GLN A 7 -8.15 11.32 3.26
N VAL A 8 -9.02 10.84 4.17
CA VAL A 8 -9.33 9.39 4.28
C VAL A 8 -9.96 8.86 2.99
N GLY A 9 -10.83 9.63 2.35
CA GLY A 9 -11.40 9.28 1.05
C GLY A 9 -10.33 9.09 -0.03
N GLU A 10 -9.36 9.99 -0.11
CA GLU A 10 -8.23 9.88 -1.05
C GLU A 10 -7.35 8.65 -0.76
N ILE A 11 -7.03 8.38 0.52
CA ILE A 11 -6.26 7.20 0.94
C ILE A 11 -6.96 5.91 0.51
N LEU A 12 -8.26 5.80 0.78
CA LEU A 12 -9.05 4.62 0.43
C LEU A 12 -9.24 4.48 -1.09
N ASN A 13 -9.32 5.60 -1.83
CA ASN A 13 -9.37 5.58 -3.30
C ASN A 13 -8.05 5.04 -3.88
N ILE A 14 -6.90 5.48 -3.35
CA ILE A 14 -5.58 4.97 -3.76
C ILE A 14 -5.49 3.47 -3.48
N ALA A 15 -5.81 3.04 -2.25
CA ALA A 15 -5.73 1.63 -1.87
C ALA A 15 -6.72 0.77 -2.67
N GLY A 16 -7.92 1.29 -2.96
CA GLY A 16 -8.91 0.65 -3.81
C GLY A 16 -8.43 0.44 -5.25
N ALA A 17 -7.80 1.45 -5.85
CA ALA A 17 -7.20 1.35 -7.17
C ALA A 17 -6.06 0.33 -7.22
N VAL A 18 -5.21 0.29 -6.17
CA VAL A 18 -4.13 -0.69 -6.03
C VAL A 18 -4.69 -2.10 -5.89
N LYS A 19 -5.72 -2.30 -5.05
CA LYS A 19 -6.42 -3.57 -4.91
C LYS A 19 -6.93 -4.08 -6.25
N ASP A 20 -7.60 -3.23 -7.03
CA ASP A 20 -8.16 -3.62 -8.33
C ASP A 20 -7.06 -3.93 -9.37
N ALA A 21 -5.91 -3.27 -9.30
CA ALA A 21 -4.75 -3.55 -10.14
C ALA A 21 -4.09 -4.89 -9.79
N VAL A 22 -3.83 -5.13 -8.51
CA VAL A 22 -3.20 -6.36 -8.01
C VAL A 22 -4.10 -7.57 -8.21
N ALA A 23 -5.43 -7.41 -8.06
CA ALA A 23 -6.41 -8.46 -8.32
C ALA A 23 -6.38 -8.98 -9.77
N LYS A 24 -6.06 -8.11 -10.73
CA LYS A 24 -5.92 -8.49 -12.16
C LYS A 24 -4.62 -9.25 -12.42
N ASP A 25 -3.55 -8.91 -11.68
CA ASP A 25 -2.23 -9.55 -11.79
C ASP A 25 -2.17 -10.91 -11.06
N ALA A 26 -3.02 -11.10 -10.04
CA ALA A 26 -3.14 -12.34 -9.25
C ALA A 26 -3.61 -13.56 -10.06
N ALA A 27 -3.93 -13.41 -11.35
CA ALA A 27 -4.05 -14.53 -12.27
C ALA A 27 -2.71 -15.28 -12.49
N GLY A 28 -1.58 -14.67 -12.11
CA GLY A 28 -0.27 -15.31 -11.98
C GLY A 28 -0.05 -15.97 -10.61
N VAL A 29 0.81 -16.99 -10.57
CA VAL A 29 1.20 -17.72 -9.33
C VAL A 29 2.18 -16.87 -8.51
N PHE A 30 1.74 -15.73 -8.00
CA PHE A 30 2.57 -14.91 -7.12
C PHE A 30 2.32 -15.30 -5.66
N ASP A 31 3.40 -15.34 -4.87
CA ASP A 31 3.28 -15.50 -3.43
C ASP A 31 2.76 -14.22 -2.77
N VAL A 32 2.16 -14.38 -1.60
CA VAL A 32 1.52 -13.32 -0.81
C VAL A 32 2.51 -12.18 -0.47
N ALA A 33 3.77 -12.53 -0.19
CA ALA A 33 4.82 -11.56 0.14
C ALA A 33 5.12 -10.63 -1.06
N THR A 34 5.19 -11.19 -2.26
CA THR A 34 5.45 -10.42 -3.49
C THR A 34 4.30 -9.49 -3.82
N LEU A 35 3.05 -9.97 -3.72
CA LEU A 35 1.86 -9.16 -4.03
C LEU A 35 1.67 -8.04 -3.02
N SER A 36 1.80 -8.34 -1.73
CA SER A 36 1.74 -7.33 -0.67
C SER A 36 2.84 -6.28 -0.85
N PHE A 37 4.06 -6.70 -1.19
CA PHE A 37 5.16 -5.78 -1.46
C PHE A 37 4.87 -4.83 -2.63
N LYS A 38 4.42 -5.37 -3.76
CA LYS A 38 4.05 -4.58 -4.94
C LYS A 38 2.93 -3.59 -4.61
N ALA A 39 1.89 -4.03 -3.88
CA ALA A 39 0.80 -3.18 -3.45
C ALA A 39 1.30 -2.03 -2.55
N SER A 40 2.07 -2.36 -1.51
CA SER A 40 2.63 -1.38 -0.57
C SER A 40 3.55 -0.38 -1.26
N SER A 41 4.35 -0.80 -2.24
CA SER A 41 5.23 0.08 -3.02
C SER A 41 4.44 1.17 -3.76
N VAL A 42 3.30 0.82 -4.37
CA VAL A 42 2.46 1.80 -5.08
C VAL A 42 1.70 2.72 -4.11
N ILE A 43 1.11 2.14 -3.06
CA ILE A 43 0.41 2.91 -2.03
C ILE A 43 1.35 3.93 -1.38
N PHE A 44 2.53 3.48 -0.95
CA PHE A 44 3.56 4.33 -0.36
C PHE A 44 3.90 5.51 -1.28
N GLY A 45 4.24 5.22 -2.54
CA GLY A 45 4.68 6.27 -3.46
C GLY A 45 3.60 7.31 -3.74
N LEU A 46 2.34 6.91 -3.89
CA LEU A 46 1.24 7.83 -4.12
C LEU A 46 0.88 8.64 -2.87
N LEU A 47 0.89 8.03 -1.69
CA LEU A 47 0.60 8.74 -0.44
C LEU A 47 1.72 9.73 -0.08
N LEU A 48 2.98 9.37 -0.33
CA LEU A 48 4.12 10.24 -0.12
C LEU A 48 4.05 11.49 -1.01
N LEU A 49 3.62 11.34 -2.27
CA LEU A 49 3.41 12.48 -3.18
C LEU A 49 2.28 13.42 -2.75
N ASN A 50 1.36 12.92 -1.91
CA ASN A 50 0.27 13.68 -1.32
C ASN A 50 0.65 14.25 0.07
N ASP A 51 1.94 14.37 0.37
CA ASP A 51 2.48 14.88 1.64
C ASP A 51 2.01 14.09 2.88
N ASN A 52 1.70 12.81 2.73
CA ASN A 52 1.40 11.94 3.88
C ASN A 52 2.70 11.33 4.45
N ASP A 53 2.72 11.18 5.78
CA ASP A 53 3.81 10.52 6.48
C ASP A 53 3.59 9.01 6.47
N VAL A 54 4.37 8.31 5.64
CA VAL A 54 4.18 6.88 5.33
C VAL A 54 5.49 6.11 5.38
N PHE A 55 5.41 4.85 5.82
CA PHE A 55 6.55 3.94 5.92
C PHE A 55 6.14 2.57 5.38
N ILE A 56 7.04 1.90 4.65
CA ILE A 56 6.83 0.50 4.28
C ILE A 56 7.40 -0.37 5.39
N LYS A 57 6.56 -1.21 5.96
CA LYS A 57 6.94 -2.19 6.97
C LYS A 57 6.89 -3.60 6.38
N LYS A 58 7.72 -4.48 6.93
CA LYS A 58 7.72 -5.90 6.64
C LYS A 58 7.67 -6.67 7.95
N GLY A 59 6.90 -7.73 7.97
CA GLY A 59 6.85 -8.66 9.09
C GLY A 59 5.95 -9.85 8.81
N THR A 60 5.58 -10.53 9.89
CA THR A 60 4.66 -11.67 9.83
C THR A 60 3.25 -11.20 10.17
N VAL A 61 2.25 -11.68 9.41
CA VAL A 61 0.83 -11.45 9.68
C VAL A 61 0.08 -12.78 9.73
N SER A 62 -1.00 -12.84 10.51
CA SER A 62 -1.90 -13.97 10.61
C SER A 62 -3.26 -13.63 10.00
N ILE A 63 -3.42 -13.91 8.72
CA ILE A 63 -4.68 -13.68 8.00
C ILE A 63 -5.45 -15.01 7.97
N LYS A 64 -6.66 -15.03 8.55
CA LYS A 64 -7.54 -16.22 8.67
C LYS A 64 -6.83 -17.46 9.25
N GLY A 65 -5.91 -17.23 10.19
CA GLY A 65 -5.14 -18.27 10.87
C GLY A 65 -3.94 -18.81 10.07
N ILE A 66 -3.63 -18.24 8.90
CA ILE A 66 -2.43 -18.56 8.12
C ILE A 66 -1.39 -17.47 8.39
N GLN A 67 -0.22 -17.88 8.90
CA GLN A 67 0.92 -16.99 9.04
C GLN A 67 1.67 -16.86 7.72
N ALA A 68 1.91 -15.61 7.30
CA ALA A 68 2.66 -15.30 6.10
C ALA A 68 3.53 -14.06 6.29
N ASN A 69 4.64 -14.00 5.54
CA ASN A 69 5.41 -12.77 5.41
C ASN A 69 4.60 -11.77 4.58
N TYR A 70 4.55 -10.53 5.06
CA TYR A 70 3.73 -9.48 4.47
C TYR A 70 4.46 -8.15 4.47
N TYR A 71 4.06 -7.31 3.53
CA TYR A 71 4.42 -5.90 3.51
C TYR A 71 3.15 -5.05 3.66
N TRP A 72 3.26 -3.94 4.38
CA TRP A 72 2.18 -2.98 4.54
C TRP A 72 2.72 -1.56 4.56
N VAL A 73 1.82 -0.59 4.41
CA VAL A 73 2.13 0.82 4.62
C VAL A 73 1.61 1.21 5.99
N GLU A 74 2.50 1.73 6.82
CA GLU A 74 2.15 2.42 8.06
C GLU A 74 2.00 3.90 7.72
N LEU A 75 0.81 4.45 7.95
CA LEU A 75 0.44 5.83 7.65
C LEU A 75 0.15 6.56 8.96
N TYR A 76 0.72 7.76 9.13
CA TYR A 76 0.44 8.58 10.30
C TYR A 76 -0.61 9.65 9.99
N LEU A 77 -1.76 9.59 10.68
CA LEU A 77 -2.80 10.61 10.64
C LEU A 77 -2.89 11.29 12.00
N ASP A 78 -2.63 12.61 12.04
CA ASP A 78 -2.58 13.40 13.28
C ASP A 78 -1.67 12.78 14.37
N GLY A 79 -0.58 12.14 13.95
CA GLY A 79 0.39 11.48 14.83
C GLY A 79 -0.04 10.08 15.32
N LEU A 80 -1.16 9.55 14.84
CA LEU A 80 -1.62 8.19 15.13
C LEU A 80 -1.30 7.25 13.96
N PRO A 81 -0.70 6.07 14.22
CA PRO A 81 -0.34 5.11 13.18
C PRO A 81 -1.55 4.27 12.74
N PHE A 82 -1.68 4.11 11.43
CA PHE A 82 -2.66 3.26 10.76
C PHE A 82 -1.95 2.29 9.83
N ILE A 83 -2.41 1.04 9.85
CA ILE A 83 -1.98 0.00 8.92
C ILE A 83 -2.88 0.08 7.69
N LEU A 84 -2.24 0.27 6.54
CA LEU A 84 -2.88 0.25 5.23
C LEU A 84 -2.26 -0.84 4.36
N THR A 85 -3.07 -1.79 3.94
CA THR A 85 -2.61 -2.82 2.99
C THR A 85 -3.75 -3.38 2.14
N VAL A 86 -3.38 -4.15 1.13
CA VAL A 86 -4.31 -4.94 0.32
C VAL A 86 -4.14 -6.40 0.71
N ILE A 87 -5.20 -7.03 1.20
CA ILE A 87 -5.26 -8.46 1.44
C ILE A 87 -5.69 -9.13 0.13
N ASN A 88 -4.77 -9.89 -0.48
CA ASN A 88 -5.02 -10.54 -1.76
C ASN A 88 -5.41 -12.01 -1.57
N GLU A 89 -6.66 -12.24 -1.16
CA GLU A 89 -7.26 -13.56 -1.08
C GLU A 89 -8.28 -13.79 -2.22
N ALA A 90 -9.14 -14.81 -2.10
CA ALA A 90 -10.21 -15.11 -3.07
C ALA A 90 -11.12 -13.90 -3.37
N ALA A 91 -11.24 -12.98 -2.42
CA ALA A 91 -11.79 -11.65 -2.63
C ALA A 91 -10.77 -10.63 -2.10
N PRO A 92 -10.08 -9.90 -2.99
CA PRO A 92 -9.15 -8.86 -2.55
C PRO A 92 -9.88 -7.77 -1.76
N GLU A 93 -9.28 -7.32 -0.67
CA GLU A 93 -9.84 -6.29 0.21
C GLU A 93 -8.77 -5.27 0.66
N VAL A 94 -9.21 -4.05 0.96
CA VAL A 94 -8.35 -3.03 1.57
C VAL A 94 -8.52 -3.15 3.08
N LEU A 95 -7.41 -3.33 3.79
CA LEU A 95 -7.35 -3.22 5.23
C LEU A 95 -6.84 -1.82 5.58
N PHE A 96 -7.62 -1.07 6.35
CA PHE A 96 -7.25 0.24 6.88
C PHE A 96 -7.71 0.35 8.33
N LEU A 97 -6.80 0.11 9.28
CA LEU A 97 -7.10 0.02 10.71
C LEU A 97 -6.03 0.74 11.53
N PRO A 98 -6.34 1.22 12.74
CA PRO A 98 -5.32 1.60 13.72
C PRO A 98 -4.32 0.47 13.96
N GLU A 99 -3.05 0.81 14.24
CA GLU A 99 -1.99 -0.18 14.52
C GLU A 99 -2.38 -1.18 15.61
N GLU A 100 -2.91 -0.70 16.74
CA GLU A 100 -3.31 -1.55 17.87
C GLU A 100 -4.36 -2.61 17.49
N GLU A 101 -5.34 -2.22 16.66
CA GLU A 101 -6.40 -3.13 16.18
C GLU A 101 -5.85 -4.14 15.16
N ALA A 102 -4.96 -3.69 14.27
CA ALA A 102 -4.31 -4.57 13.31
C ALA A 102 -3.38 -5.60 13.99
N GLU A 103 -2.67 -5.20 15.04
CA GLU A 103 -1.88 -6.11 15.88
C GLU A 103 -2.76 -7.14 16.60
N GLU A 104 -3.86 -6.71 17.22
CA GLU A 104 -4.74 -7.61 17.98
C GLU A 104 -5.46 -8.62 17.08
N GLU A 105 -6.01 -8.16 15.95
CA GLU A 105 -6.85 -8.99 15.08
C GLU A 105 -6.04 -9.85 14.10
N TYR A 106 -4.95 -9.32 13.57
CA TYR A 106 -4.19 -9.94 12.48
C TYR A 106 -2.72 -10.16 12.82
N GLY A 107 -2.23 -9.68 13.96
CA GLY A 107 -0.84 -9.88 14.37
C GLY A 107 0.16 -9.14 13.48
N PHE A 108 -0.15 -7.92 13.01
CA PHE A 108 0.78 -7.08 12.26
C PHE A 108 1.98 -6.65 13.11
N LEU A 109 2.98 -7.51 13.22
CA LEU A 109 4.18 -7.24 14.01
C LEU A 109 5.34 -6.87 13.07
N PRO A 110 5.82 -5.60 13.08
CA PRO A 110 6.91 -5.17 12.23
C PRO A 110 8.22 -5.83 12.66
N GLU A 111 8.92 -6.42 11.68
CA GLU A 111 10.28 -6.95 11.86
C GLU A 111 11.32 -5.95 11.39
N GLN A 112 11.05 -5.28 10.26
CA GLN A 112 11.94 -4.31 9.65
C GLN A 112 11.19 -3.27 8.81
N ASP A 113 11.77 -2.08 8.72
CA ASP A 113 11.37 -1.07 7.76
C ASP A 113 12.01 -1.41 6.40
N HIS A 114 11.29 -1.12 5.33
CA HIS A 114 11.77 -1.27 3.96
C HIS A 114 11.96 0.09 3.31
N GLU A 115 13.19 0.42 2.98
CA GLU A 115 13.51 1.60 2.17
C GLU A 115 13.03 1.38 0.73
N TRP A 116 12.08 2.20 0.29
CA TRP A 116 11.56 2.15 -1.07
C TRP A 116 12.64 2.43 -2.11
N ARG A 117 12.62 1.68 -3.21
CA ARG A 117 13.52 1.85 -4.35
C ARG A 117 12.74 1.88 -5.66
N PRO A 118 13.25 2.58 -6.70
CA PRO A 118 12.63 2.54 -8.03
C PRO A 118 12.51 1.14 -8.64
N SER A 119 13.38 0.21 -8.24
CA SER A 119 13.31 -1.20 -8.65
C SER A 119 12.12 -1.95 -8.06
N ASP A 120 11.51 -1.44 -7.00
CA ASP A 120 10.34 -2.01 -6.34
C ASP A 120 9.05 -1.69 -7.12
N CYS A 121 9.20 -0.97 -8.24
CA CYS A 121 8.12 -0.53 -9.10
C CYS A 121 7.86 -1.56 -10.19
N GLU A 122 6.78 -2.30 -10.05
CA GLU A 122 6.24 -3.03 -11.18
C GLU A 122 5.42 -2.07 -12.05
N GLU A 123 5.97 -1.75 -13.23
CA GLU A 123 5.43 -0.72 -14.11
C GLU A 123 3.98 -1.00 -14.53
N GLU A 124 3.61 -2.28 -14.66
CA GLU A 124 2.24 -2.68 -15.05
C GLU A 124 1.20 -2.32 -13.98
N ILE A 125 1.50 -2.60 -12.71
CA ILE A 125 0.62 -2.23 -11.58
C ILE A 125 0.53 -0.72 -11.48
N TRP A 126 1.65 -0.01 -11.55
CA TRP A 126 1.66 1.46 -11.53
C TRP A 126 0.79 2.05 -12.64
N ARG A 127 0.95 1.60 -13.89
CA ARG A 127 0.12 2.09 -15.01
C ARG A 127 -1.36 1.82 -14.78
N ALA A 128 -1.73 0.64 -14.28
CA ALA A 128 -3.12 0.29 -14.00
C ALA A 128 -3.73 1.18 -12.90
N VAL A 129 -2.98 1.46 -11.84
CA VAL A 129 -3.40 2.33 -10.74
C VAL A 129 -3.57 3.77 -11.21
N LEU A 130 -2.59 4.33 -11.93
CA LEU A 130 -2.66 5.70 -12.45
C LEU A 130 -3.82 5.89 -13.42
N ALA A 131 -4.09 4.90 -14.28
CA ALA A 131 -5.24 4.93 -15.17
C ALA A 131 -6.57 4.91 -14.39
N THR A 132 -6.64 4.17 -13.28
CA THR A 132 -7.83 4.12 -12.42
C THR A 132 -8.06 5.43 -11.67
N LEU A 133 -6.98 6.11 -11.27
CA LEU A 133 -7.02 7.40 -10.59
C LEU A 133 -7.09 8.61 -11.54
N ASP A 134 -7.22 8.38 -12.86
CA ASP A 134 -7.18 9.42 -13.91
C ASP A 134 -5.94 10.33 -13.85
N VAL A 135 -4.81 9.76 -13.44
CA VAL A 135 -3.51 10.46 -13.37
C VAL A 135 -2.80 10.36 -14.71
N ASN A 136 -2.85 11.44 -15.49
CA ASN A 136 -2.25 11.54 -16.82
C ASN A 136 -0.75 11.90 -16.77
N LYS A 137 0.03 11.20 -15.94
CA LYS A 137 1.51 11.33 -15.86
C LYS A 137 2.19 9.99 -16.19
N PRO A 138 3.33 9.99 -16.91
CA PRO A 138 4.13 8.79 -17.10
C PRO A 138 4.65 8.24 -15.77
N VAL A 139 4.69 6.91 -15.61
CA VAL A 139 5.23 6.25 -14.40
C VAL A 139 6.61 6.78 -14.06
N GLN A 140 7.53 6.84 -15.03
CA GLN A 140 8.90 7.34 -14.80
C GLN A 140 8.95 8.76 -14.22
N GLN A 141 8.00 9.62 -14.58
CA GLN A 141 7.93 10.96 -14.02
C GLN A 141 7.53 10.91 -12.55
N ILE A 142 6.52 10.10 -12.20
CA ILE A 142 6.06 9.90 -10.82
C ILE A 142 7.17 9.32 -9.95
N LEU A 143 7.86 8.28 -10.43
CA LEU A 143 9.01 7.70 -9.72
C LEU A 143 10.12 8.73 -9.51
N GLY A 144 10.37 9.58 -10.50
CA GLY A 144 11.32 10.69 -10.38
C GLY A 144 10.89 11.81 -9.45
N GLU A 145 9.59 11.97 -9.19
CA GLU A 145 9.06 12.89 -8.17
C GLU A 145 9.23 12.29 -6.77
N ILE A 146 8.89 11.00 -6.58
CA ILE A 146 9.10 10.27 -5.32
C ILE A 146 10.57 10.32 -4.87
N LEU A 147 11.50 10.05 -5.79
CA LEU A 147 12.95 10.08 -5.54
C LEU A 147 13.51 11.43 -5.08
N LYS A 148 12.75 12.52 -5.21
CA LYS A 148 13.16 13.85 -4.72
C LYS A 148 12.67 14.14 -3.30
N ILE A 149 11.76 13.32 -2.79
CA ILE A 149 11.16 13.46 -1.46
C ILE A 149 11.95 12.64 -0.44
N ILE A 150 12.34 11.40 -0.82
CA ILE A 150 13.21 10.51 -0.03
C ILE A 150 14.68 10.91 -0.14
#